data_AF-A0A4U5P2S7-F1
#
_entry.id   AF-A0A4U5P2S7-F1
#
_cell.length_a   1.000
_cell.length_b   1.000
_cell.length_c   1.000
_cell.angle_alpha   90.00
_cell.angle_beta   90.00
_cell.angle_gamma   90.00
#
_symmetry.space_group_name_H-M   'P 1'
#
loop_
_entity.id
_entity.type
_entity.pdbx_description
1 polymer ?
#
loop_
_entity_poly.entity_id
_entity_poly.type
_entity_poly.pdbx_seq_one_letter_code
_entity_poly.pdbx_strand_id
1 'polypeptide(L)'
;MILPEILQFVDTHLTYPVFIFSSIILLLSLSLKTTSLCKTCCANIAVPSFLSTLLFIVTRFADRSVRVYPILRNIYIFVRAFSLHGYVYFSTLTVLLAYVGYAKPFFFQHFVSNRQV
;
A
#
# COMPACT_ATOMS: atom_id res chain seq x y z
N MET A 1 24.26 -19.23 -4.74
CA MET A 1 23.99 -18.12 -5.67
C MET A 1 22.65 -18.37 -6.38
N ILE A 2 21.55 -18.48 -5.63
CA ILE A 2 20.21 -18.84 -6.17
C ILE A 2 19.15 -17.90 -5.56
N LEU A 3 19.30 -17.58 -4.27
CA LEU A 3 18.44 -16.64 -3.56
C LEU A 3 18.29 -15.24 -4.19
N PRO A 4 19.37 -14.55 -4.66
CA PRO A 4 19.21 -13.21 -5.23
C PRO A 4 18.47 -13.21 -6.57
N GLU A 5 18.57 -14.29 -7.36
CA GLU A 5 17.88 -14.42 -8.65
C GLU A 5 16.39 -14.70 -8.47
N ILE A 6 16.04 -15.58 -7.53
CA ILE A 6 14.63 -15.84 -7.18
C ILE A 6 13.97 -14.56 -6.67
N LEU A 7 14.66 -13.79 -5.83
CA LEU A 7 14.13 -12.54 -5.28
C LEU A 7 13.89 -11.51 -6.39
N GLN A 8 14.81 -11.38 -7.35
CA GLN A 8 14.64 -10.51 -8.51
C GLN A 8 13.50 -10.97 -9.43
N PHE A 9 13.34 -12.28 -9.62
CA PHE A 9 12.26 -12.84 -10.43
C PHE A 9 10.90 -12.55 -9.81
N VAL A 10 10.75 -12.82 -8.52
CA VAL A 10 9.52 -12.56 -7.74
C VAL A 10 9.21 -11.08 -7.76
N ASP A 11 10.18 -10.22 -7.44
CA ASP A 11 9.98 -8.76 -7.45
C ASP A 11 9.51 -8.28 -8.83
N THR A 12 10.13 -8.77 -9.90
CA THR A 12 9.78 -8.33 -11.26
C THR A 12 8.36 -8.77 -11.65
N HIS A 13 7.95 -10.00 -11.30
CA HIS A 13 6.65 -10.53 -11.70
C HIS A 13 5.50 -10.06 -10.78
N LEU A 14 5.75 -9.85 -9.49
CA LEU A 14 4.72 -9.36 -8.56
C LEU A 14 4.50 -7.85 -8.62
N THR A 15 5.51 -7.06 -9.00
CA THR A 15 5.38 -5.59 -9.01
C THR A 15 4.24 -5.11 -9.92
N TYR A 16 4.12 -5.66 -11.14
CA TYR A 16 3.11 -5.19 -12.10
C TYR A 16 1.67 -5.52 -11.66
N PRO A 17 1.33 -6.74 -11.20
CA PRO A 17 0.04 -7.01 -10.59
C PRO A 17 -0.25 -6.12 -9.39
N VAL A 18 0.71 -5.95 -8.47
CA VAL A 18 0.54 -5.11 -7.27
C VAL A 18 0.25 -3.66 -7.65
N PHE A 19 0.90 -3.14 -8.69
CA PHE A 19 0.64 -1.80 -9.20
C PHE A 19 -0.78 -1.67 -9.77
N ILE A 20 -1.24 -2.63 -10.58
CA ILE A 20 -2.59 -2.64 -11.17
C ILE A 20 -3.65 -2.71 -10.07
N PHE A 21 -3.52 -3.66 -9.13
CA PHE A 21 -4.48 -3.81 -8.03
C PHE A 21 -4.51 -2.58 -7.12
N SER A 22 -3.35 -2.02 -6.77
CA SER A 22 -3.28 -0.81 -5.93
C SER A 22 -3.93 0.39 -6.63
N SER A 23 -3.73 0.55 -7.94
CA SER A 23 -4.35 1.61 -8.74
C SER A 23 -5.87 1.47 -8.79
N ILE A 24 -6.38 0.25 -8.98
CA ILE A 24 -7.82 -0.05 -8.97
C ILE A 24 -8.43 0.26 -7.60
N ILE A 25 -7.78 -0.15 -6.51
CA ILE A 25 -8.26 0.11 -5.15
C ILE A 25 -8.30 1.62 -4.86
N LEU A 26 -7.30 2.37 -5.31
CA LEU A 26 -7.28 3.84 -5.17
C LEU A 26 -8.39 4.50 -5.98
N LEU A 27 -8.60 4.07 -7.23
CA LEU A 27 -9.69 4.56 -8.07
C LEU A 27 -11.06 4.29 -7.43
N LEU A 28 -11.32 3.06 -6.97
CA LEU A 28 -12.55 2.74 -6.24
C LEU A 28 -12.70 3.55 -4.95
N SER A 29 -11.60 3.80 -4.24
CA SER A 29 -11.60 4.60 -3.01
C SER A 29 -11.97 6.07 -3.28
N LEU A 30 -11.56 6.62 -4.43
CA LEU A 30 -11.86 7.98 -4.85
C LEU A 30 -13.27 8.12 -5.44
N SER A 31 -13.75 7.14 -6.21
CA SER A 31 -15.04 7.23 -6.92
C SER A 31 -16.25 7.04 -6.02
N LEU A 32 -16.12 6.34 -4.88
CA LEU A 32 -17.26 6.05 -4.01
C LEU A 32 -17.38 7.12 -2.91
N LYS A 33 -18.43 7.95 -2.98
CA LYS A 33 -18.68 9.12 -2.10
C LYS A 33 -18.93 8.82 -0.61
N THR A 34 -19.14 7.56 -0.23
CA THR A 34 -19.44 7.19 1.17
C THR A 34 -18.17 7.08 2.03
N THR A 35 -18.06 7.83 3.13
CA THR A 35 -16.93 7.77 4.07
C THR A 35 -17.01 6.52 4.95
N SER A 36 -16.64 5.35 4.42
CA SER A 36 -16.56 4.12 5.21
C SER A 36 -15.15 3.89 5.73
N LEU A 37 -15.01 3.48 7.01
CA LEU A 37 -13.73 3.12 7.62
C LEU A 37 -12.96 2.08 6.79
N CYS A 38 -13.69 1.17 6.14
CA CYS A 38 -13.13 0.16 5.26
C CYS A 38 -12.39 0.78 4.07
N LYS A 39 -12.90 1.85 3.46
CA LYS A 39 -12.19 2.57 2.38
C LYS A 39 -10.92 3.23 2.87
N THR A 40 -10.95 3.88 4.04
CA THR A 40 -9.74 4.50 4.61
C THR A 40 -8.67 3.45 4.90
N CYS A 41 -9.06 2.26 5.37
CA CYS A 41 -8.13 1.16 5.59
C CYS A 41 -7.56 0.61 4.27
N CYS A 42 -8.41 0.37 3.26
CA CYS A 42 -7.98 -0.06 1.94
C CYS A 42 -7.06 0.98 1.27
N ALA A 43 -7.37 2.27 1.38
CA ALA A 43 -6.54 3.35 0.86
C ALA A 43 -5.20 3.42 1.59
N ASN A 44 -5.18 3.29 2.92
CA ASN A 44 -3.93 3.27 3.71
C ASN A 44 -3.01 2.09 3.35
N ILE A 45 -3.56 0.97 2.84
CA ILE A 45 -2.79 -0.16 2.32
C ILE A 45 -2.34 0.09 0.86
N ALA A 46 -3.24 0.63 0.04
CA ALA A 46 -3.03 0.80 -1.40
C ALA A 46 -2.07 1.97 -1.73
N VAL A 47 -2.12 3.08 -1.00
CA VAL A 47 -1.23 4.25 -1.21
C VAL A 47 0.26 3.88 -1.09
N PRO A 48 0.75 3.29 0.02
CA PRO A 48 2.17 2.95 0.14
C PRO A 48 2.59 1.87 -0.88
N SER A 49 1.71 0.92 -1.17
CA SER A 49 1.96 -0.13 -2.18
C SER A 49 2.10 0.47 -3.59
N PHE A 50 1.22 1.40 -3.96
CA PHE A 50 1.28 2.14 -5.22
C PHE A 50 2.54 3.02 -5.30
N LEU A 51 2.85 3.77 -4.24
CA LEU A 51 4.01 4.66 -4.23
C LEU A 51 5.34 3.88 -4.33
N SER A 52 5.45 2.76 -3.61
CA SER A 52 6.63 1.89 -3.65
C SER A 52 6.84 1.28 -5.04
N THR A 53 5.77 0.78 -5.68
CA THR A 53 5.83 0.19 -7.02
C THR A 53 6.10 1.23 -8.11
N LEU A 54 5.53 2.45 -7.98
CA LEU A 54 5.83 3.57 -8.88
C LEU A 54 7.31 3.96 -8.80
N LEU A 55 7.87 4.12 -7.59
CA LEU A 55 9.29 4.43 -7.41
C LEU A 55 10.21 3.31 -7.94
N PHE A 56 9.81 2.04 -7.84
CA PHE A 56 10.54 0.93 -8.46
C PHE A 56 10.60 1.05 -9.99
N ILE A 57 9.47 1.36 -10.63
CA ILE A 57 9.40 1.54 -12.08
C ILE A 57 10.31 2.72 -12.49
N VAL A 58 10.20 3.86 -11.81
CA VAL A 58 11.02 5.05 -12.10
C VAL A 58 12.50 4.75 -11.91
N THR A 59 12.90 4.08 -10.82
CA THR A 59 14.31 3.72 -10.58
C THR A 59 14.85 2.69 -11.58
N ARG A 60 13.98 1.87 -12.18
CA ARG A 60 14.36 0.91 -13.24
C ARG A 60 14.65 1.59 -14.57
N PHE A 61 13.92 2.66 -14.90
CA PHE A 61 14.12 3.43 -16.14
C PHE A 61 15.08 4.61 -15.97
N ALA A 62 15.38 5.03 -14.75
CA ALA A 62 16.34 6.10 -14.48
C ALA A 62 17.76 5.68 -14.85
N ASP A 63 18.46 6.56 -15.58
CA ASP A 63 19.84 6.35 -15.95
C ASP A 63 20.75 6.43 -14.72
N ARG A 64 21.59 5.39 -14.52
CA ARG A 64 22.47 5.25 -13.36
C ARG A 64 23.59 6.29 -13.33
N SER A 65 23.87 6.92 -14.48
CA SER A 65 24.90 7.94 -14.64
C SER A 65 24.50 9.31 -14.06
N VAL A 66 23.21 9.51 -13.76
CA VAL A 66 22.68 10.79 -13.28
C VAL A 66 22.93 10.93 -11.78
N ARG A 67 23.45 12.09 -11.33
CA ARG A 67 23.71 12.40 -9.89
C ARG A 67 22.48 12.22 -8.98
N VAL A 68 21.27 12.24 -9.53
CA VAL A 68 19.99 12.07 -8.82
C VAL A 68 19.70 10.59 -8.52
N TYR A 69 20.28 9.65 -9.26
CA TYR A 69 20.08 8.20 -9.07
C TYR A 69 20.30 7.69 -7.64
N PRO A 70 21.40 8.01 -6.93
CA PRO A 70 21.60 7.52 -5.56
C PRO A 70 20.55 8.06 -4.58
N ILE A 71 20.11 9.31 -4.75
CA ILE A 71 19.07 9.93 -3.93
C ILE A 71 17.74 9.21 -4.17
N LEU A 72 17.38 9.03 -5.44
CA LEU A 72 16.15 8.34 -5.84
C LEU A 72 16.14 6.89 -5.35
N ARG A 73 17.28 6.20 -5.43
CA ARG A 73 17.46 4.84 -4.91
C ARG A 73 17.28 4.77 -3.39
N ASN A 74 17.81 5.73 -2.64
CA ASN A 74 17.61 5.79 -1.19
C ASN A 74 16.15 6.05 -0.81
N ILE A 75 15.49 6.98 -1.51
CA ILE A 75 14.05 7.24 -1.34
C ILE A 75 13.25 5.97 -1.63
N TYR A 76 13.56 5.27 -2.72
CA TYR A 76 12.93 4.00 -3.06
C TYR A 76 13.11 2.95 -1.96
N ILE A 77 14.33 2.74 -1.45
CA ILE A 77 14.61 1.78 -0.39
C ILE A 77 13.83 2.13 0.88
N PHE A 78 13.81 3.41 1.25
CA PHE A 78 13.07 3.90 2.42
C PHE A 78 11.56 3.67 2.26
N VAL A 79 10.97 4.09 1.14
CA VAL A 79 9.54 3.92 0.87
C VAL A 79 9.17 2.43 0.79
N ARG A 80 10.05 1.59 0.24
CA ARG A 80 9.85 0.15 0.19
C ARG A 80 9.85 -0.48 1.58
N ALA A 81 10.81 -0.11 2.44
CA ALA A 81 10.86 -0.57 3.83
C ALA A 81 9.63 -0.11 4.62
N PHE A 82 9.25 1.17 4.48
CA PHE A 82 8.06 1.74 5.09
C PHE A 82 6.79 1.03 4.62
N SER A 83 6.66 0.77 3.33
CA SER A 83 5.49 0.08 2.77
C SER A 83 5.39 -1.36 3.27
N LEU A 84 6.52 -2.06 3.45
CA LEU A 84 6.53 -3.46 3.87
C LEU A 84 6.10 -3.60 5.35
N HIS A 85 6.61 -2.73 6.22
CA HIS A 85 6.19 -2.68 7.62
C HIS A 85 4.80 -2.08 7.82
N GLY A 86 4.48 -1.02 7.07
CA GLY A 86 3.18 -0.36 7.07
C GLY A 86 2.07 -1.30 6.60
N TYR A 87 2.34 -2.13 5.59
CA TYR A 87 1.36 -3.11 5.08
C TYR A 87 0.90 -4.08 6.19
N VAL A 88 1.82 -4.64 6.95
CA VAL A 88 1.48 -5.58 8.04
C VAL A 88 0.67 -4.88 9.12
N TYR A 89 1.03 -3.64 9.47
CA TYR A 89 0.28 -2.85 10.43
C TYR A 89 -1.15 -2.52 9.94
N PHE A 90 -1.30 -2.03 8.72
CA PHE A 90 -2.61 -1.66 8.20
C PHE A 90 -3.50 -2.86 7.88
N SER A 91 -2.93 -3.98 7.42
CA SER A 91 -3.68 -5.23 7.19
C SER A 91 -4.21 -5.83 8.50
N THR A 92 -3.39 -5.90 9.55
CA THR A 92 -3.83 -6.36 10.87
C THR A 92 -4.90 -5.45 11.47
N LEU A 93 -4.74 -4.13 11.34
CA LEU A 93 -5.76 -3.17 11.74
C LEU A 93 -7.08 -3.37 10.98
N THR A 94 -7.01 -3.64 9.68
CA THR A 94 -8.20 -3.89 8.84
C THR A 94 -8.95 -5.14 9.28
N VAL A 95 -8.22 -6.22 9.56
CA VAL A 95 -8.81 -7.47 10.07
C VAL A 95 -9.43 -7.25 11.45
N LEU A 96 -8.75 -6.51 12.33
CA LEU A 96 -9.27 -6.16 13.65
C LEU A 96 -10.58 -5.35 13.54
N LEU A 97 -10.62 -4.35 12.67
CA LEU A 97 -11.81 -3.55 12.42
C LEU A 97 -12.98 -4.39 11.86
N ALA A 98 -12.69 -5.31 10.94
CA ALA A 98 -13.69 -6.23 10.41
C ALA A 98 -14.23 -7.16 11.50
N TYR A 99 -13.35 -7.69 12.36
CA TYR A 99 -13.74 -8.55 13.48
C TYR A 99 -14.58 -7.80 14.52
N VAL A 100 -14.20 -6.58 14.89
CA VAL A 100 -14.97 -5.73 15.81
C VAL A 100 -16.33 -5.37 15.21
N GLY A 101 -16.38 -5.07 13.90
CA GLY A 101 -17.63 -4.82 13.18
C GLY A 101 -18.59 -6.01 13.20
N TYR A 102 -18.06 -7.23 13.08
CA TYR A 102 -18.86 -8.46 13.15
C TYR A 102 -19.28 -8.83 14.58
N ALA A 103 -18.34 -8.80 15.53
CA ALA A 103 -18.57 -9.23 16.91
C ALA A 103 -19.40 -8.22 17.73
N LYS A 104 -19.26 -6.92 17.48
CA LYS A 104 -19.95 -5.85 18.22
C LYS A 104 -20.44 -4.73 17.28
N PRO A 105 -21.49 -4.98 16.48
CA PRO A 105 -21.97 -4.04 15.45
C PRO A 105 -22.40 -2.69 16.03
N PHE A 106 -23.07 -2.65 17.19
CA PHE A 106 -23.50 -1.41 17.83
C PHE A 106 -22.33 -0.54 18.33
N PHE A 107 -21.27 -1.19 18.83
CA PHE A 107 -20.06 -0.49 19.30
C PHE A 107 -19.27 0.06 18.12
N PHE A 108 -19.20 -0.70 17.01
CA PHE A 108 -18.59 -0.27 15.76
C PHE A 108 -19.35 0.91 15.14
N GLN A 109 -20.68 0.88 15.14
CA GLN A 109 -21.51 1.97 14.65
C GLN A 109 -21.30 3.27 15.45
N HIS A 110 -21.16 3.17 16.78
CA HIS A 110 -20.84 4.34 17.62
C HIS A 110 -19.45 4.92 17.29
N PHE A 111 -18.44 4.05 17.08
CA PHE A 111 -17.09 4.46 16.73
C PHE A 111 -16.99 5.13 15.34
N VAL A 112 -17.79 4.65 14.38
CA VAL A 112 -17.87 5.21 13.02
C VAL A 112 -18.67 6.51 13.02
N SER A 113 -19.79 6.56 13.75
CA SER A 113 -20.68 7.72 13.81
C SER A 113 -20.02 8.95 14.42
N ASN A 114 -19.13 8.78 15.40
CA ASN A 114 -18.41 9.90 16.03
C ASN A 114 -17.34 10.55 15.13
N ARG A 115 -17.07 10.02 13.94
CA ARG A 115 -16.14 10.64 12.95
C ARG A 115 -16.84 11.50 11.89
N GLN A 116 -18.18 11.57 11.89
CA GLN A 116 -18.95 12.38 10.93
C GLN A 116 -19.31 13.79 11.46
N VAL A 117 -18.67 14.25 12.53
CA VAL A 117 -18.79 15.63 13.04
C VAL A 117 -17.51 16.39 12.74
#